data_AF-A0A2D8TBS8-F1
#
_entry.id   AF-A0A2D8TBS8-F1
#
_cell.length_a   1.000
_cell.length_b   1.000
_cell.length_c   1.000
_cell.angle_alpha   90.00
_cell.angle_beta   90.00
_cell.angle_gamma   90.00
#
_symmetry.space_group_name_H-M   'P 1'
#
loop_
_entity.id
_entity.type
_entity.pdbx_description
1 polymer ?
#
loop_
_entity_poly.entity_id
_entity_poly.type
_entity_poly.pdbx_seq_one_letter_code
_entity_poly.pdbx_strand_id
1 'polypeptide(L)' 'IFTLGIKGLGPLTEEGSGLLIMAIAGGALVVVQGWLADHYGLQTSFLLTAACELYVLFYALWGSKTTNALPDQHIEA' A
#
# COMPACT_ATOMS: atom_id res chain seq x y z
N ILE A 1 -3.02 4.68 -3.93
CA ILE A 1 -1.83 4.11 -3.26
C ILE A 1 -0.81 3.57 -4.24
N PHE A 2 -1.19 2.68 -5.16
CA PHE A 2 -0.26 2.08 -6.12
C PHE A 2 0.57 3.10 -6.90
N THR A 3 -0.10 4.07 -7.55
CA THR A 3 0.56 5.18 -8.27
C THR A 3 1.38 6.10 -7.37
N LEU A 4 0.98 6.27 -6.10
CA LEU A 4 1.72 7.10 -5.13
C LEU A 4 2.97 6.38 -4.62
N GLY A 5 2.96 5.04 -4.55
CA GLY A 5 4.07 4.23 -4.07
C GLY A 5 5.15 3.96 -5.11
N ILE A 6 4.81 3.94 -6.40
CA ILE A 6 5.79 3.82 -7.49
C ILE A 6 6.25 5.18 -8.04
N LYS A 7 5.72 6.28 -7.51
CA LYS A 7 6.06 7.64 -7.97
C LYS A 7 7.54 7.92 -7.68
N GLY A 8 8.32 8.24 -8.71
CA GLY A 8 9.74 8.60 -8.59
C GLY A 8 10.74 7.43 -8.58
N LEU A 9 10.30 6.19 -8.88
CA LEU A 9 11.18 5.01 -8.98
C LEU A 9 11.93 4.89 -10.32
N GLY A 10 11.56 5.66 -11.35
CA GLY A 10 12.24 5.64 -12.66
C GLY A 10 12.32 4.22 -13.24
N PRO A 11 13.51 3.70 -13.58
CA PRO A 11 13.68 2.35 -14.14
C PRO A 11 13.26 1.21 -13.19
N LEU A 12 13.10 1.46 -11.89
CA LEU A 12 12.65 0.46 -10.91
C LEU A 12 11.12 0.38 -10.77
N THR A 13 10.36 1.14 -11.57
CA THR A 13 8.89 1.20 -11.47
C THR A 13 8.24 -0.17 -11.72
N GLU A 14 8.75 -0.94 -12.68
CA GLU A 14 8.23 -2.28 -13.00
C GLU A 14 8.44 -3.25 -11.83
N GLU A 15 9.65 -3.30 -11.28
CA GLU A 15 9.97 -4.17 -10.14
C GLU A 15 9.19 -3.76 -8.87
N GLY A 16 9.11 -2.45 -8.60
CA GLY A 16 8.34 -1.89 -7.49
C GLY A 16 6.85 -2.21 -7.61
N SER A 17 6.28 -2.16 -8.82
CA SER A 17 4.89 -2.55 -9.06
C SER A 17 4.65 -4.04 -8.82
N GLY A 18 5.61 -4.90 -9.21
CA GLY A 18 5.53 -6.35 -8.98
C GLY A 18 5.53 -6.69 -7.48
N LEU A 19 6.38 -6.04 -6.69
CA LEU A 19 6.41 -6.20 -5.23
C LEU A 19 5.11 -5.73 -4.57
N LEU A 20 4.53 -4.61 -5.04
CA LEU A 20 3.24 -4.14 -4.53
C LEU A 20 2.10 -5.12 -4.84
N ILE A 21 2.05 -5.70 -6.04
CA ILE A 21 1.05 -6.71 -6.40
C ILE A 21 1.22 -7.96 -5.55
N MET A 22 2.45 -8.44 -5.36
CA MET A 22 2.74 -9.61 -4.53
C MET A 22 2.31 -9.39 -3.09
N ALA A 23 2.56 -8.19 -2.54
CA ALA A 23 2.12 -7.82 -1.20
C ALA A 23 0.59 -7.83 -1.04
N ILE A 24 -0.15 -7.39 -2.08
CA ILE A 24 -1.63 -7.42 -2.07
C ILE A 24 -2.16 -8.85 -2.21
N ALA A 25 -1.59 -9.64 -3.12
CA ALA A 25 -1.99 -11.02 -3.37
C ALA A 25 -1.80 -11.92 -2.15
N GLY A 26 -0.86 -11.58 -1.25
CA GLY A 26 -0.59 -12.32 -0.02
C GLY A 26 -1.77 -12.38 0.98
N GLY A 27 -2.80 -11.54 0.84
CA GLY A 27 -4.11 -11.73 1.48
C GLY A 27 -4.16 -11.83 3.01
N ALA A 28 -3.03 -11.64 3.71
CA ALA A 28 -2.92 -11.90 5.15
C ALA A 28 -3.89 -11.04 5.98
N LEU A 29 -4.19 -9.82 5.52
CA LEU A 29 -5.17 -8.93 6.14
C LEU A 29 -6.59 -9.53 6.14
N VAL A 30 -6.99 -10.27 5.10
CA VAL A 30 -8.32 -10.89 5.01
C VAL A 30 -8.47 -12.01 6.03
N VAL A 31 -7.42 -12.80 6.24
CA VAL A 31 -7.41 -13.89 7.23
C VAL A 31 -7.47 -13.34 8.65
N VAL A 32 -6.68 -12.31 8.96
CA VAL A 32 -6.68 -11.67 10.28
C VAL A 32 -8.03 -11.00 10.56
N GLN A 33 -8.62 -10.33 9.57
CA GLN A 33 -9.91 -9.68 9.71
C GLN A 33 -11.05 -10.69 9.90
N GLY A 34 -11.02 -11.83 9.19
CA GLY A 34 -11.97 -12.92 9.36
C GLY A 34 -11.87 -13.56 10.75
N TRP A 35 -10.66 -13.88 11.21
CA TRP A 35 -10.44 -14.44 12.55
C TRP A 35 -10.92 -13.49 13.66
N LEU A 36 -10.68 -12.19 13.51
CA LEU A 36 -11.11 -11.19 14.47
C LEU A 36 -12.64 -10.98 14.45
N ALA A 37 -13.27 -11.07 13.27
CA ALA A 37 -14.73 -11.01 13.13
C ALA A 37 -15.42 -12.18 13.84
N ASP A 38 -14.85 -13.37 13.75
CA ASP A 38 -15.39 -14.59 14.36
C ASP A 38 -15.29 -14.57 15.90
N HIS A 39 -14.25 -13.94 16.48
CA HIS A 39 -14.05 -13.91 17.93
C HIS A 39 -14.73 -12.75 18.66
N TYR A 40 -14.74 -11.55 18.08
CA TYR A 40 -15.18 -10.33 18.78
C TYR A 40 -16.45 -9.70 18.17
N GLY A 41 -16.97 -10.28 17.09
CA GLY A 41 -18.14 -9.75 16.38
C GLY A 41 -17.80 -8.60 15.43
N LEU A 42 -18.72 -8.35 14.48
CA LEU A 42 -18.57 -7.42 13.35
C LEU A 42 -18.17 -5.98 13.75
N GLN A 43 -18.53 -5.53 14.96
CA GLN A 43 -18.28 -4.16 15.41
C GLN A 43 -16.78 -3.87 15.60
N THR A 44 -16.01 -4.84 16.08
CA THR A 44 -14.55 -4.76 16.19
C THR A 44 -13.85 -4.86 14.85
N SER A 45 -14.40 -5.61 13.90
CA SER A 45 -13.90 -5.63 12.52
C SER A 45 -14.03 -4.26 11.85
N PHE A 46 -15.08 -3.49 12.16
CA PHE A 46 -15.19 -2.10 11.69
C PHE A 46 -14.07 -1.20 12.23
N LEU A 47 -13.63 -1.43 13.47
CA LEU A 47 -12.51 -0.67 14.06
C LEU A 47 -11.18 -1.00 13.37
N LEU A 48 -10.97 -2.28 13.01
CA LEU A 48 -9.81 -2.71 12.23
C LEU A 48 -9.81 -2.09 10.83
N THR A 49 -10.96 -2.11 10.14
CA THR A 49 -11.13 -1.47 8.83
C THR A 49 -10.87 0.03 8.91
N ALA A 50 -11.39 0.70 9.94
CA ALA A 50 -11.16 2.13 10.16
C ALA A 50 -9.68 2.45 10.42
N ALA A 51 -8.97 1.62 11.18
CA ALA A 51 -7.54 1.76 11.41
C ALA A 51 -6.72 1.56 10.11
N CYS A 52 -7.09 0.59 9.28
CA CYS A 52 -6.47 0.35 7.98
C CYS A 52 -6.63 1.55 7.03
N GLU A 53 -7.85 2.09 6.92
CA GLU A 53 -8.10 3.28 6.10
C GLU A 53 -7.39 4.52 6.65
N LEU A 54 -7.31 4.70 7.97
CA LEU A 54 -6.54 5.78 8.58
C LEU A 54 -5.05 5.72 8.20
N TYR A 55 -4.46 4.53 8.20
CA TYR A 55 -3.07 4.34 7.76
C TYR A 55 -2.90 4.70 6.28
N VAL A 56 -3.84 4.28 5.43
CA VAL A 56 -3.83 4.61 3.99
C VAL A 56 -3.99 6.12 3.78
N LEU A 57 -4.86 6.79 4.53
CA LEU A 57 -5.05 8.24 4.51
C LEU A 57 -3.78 8.98 4.95
N PHE A 58 -3.15 8.54 6.03
CA PHE A 58 -1.87 9.09 6.49
C PHE A 58 -0.79 8.95 5.43
N TYR A 59 -0.68 7.77 4.82
CA TYR A 59 0.25 7.52 3.72
C TYR A 59 -0.07 8.38 2.49
N ALA A 60 -1.33 8.60 2.15
CA ALA A 60 -1.73 9.46 1.04
C ALA A 60 -1.38 10.95 1.29
N LEU A 61 -1.63 11.45 2.51
CA LEU A 61 -1.42 12.86 2.86
C LEU A 61 0.04 13.22 3.13
N TRP A 62 0.76 12.38 3.88
CA TRP A 62 2.11 12.70 4.37
C TRP A 62 3.19 11.78 3.78
N GLY A 63 2.87 10.49 3.61
CA GLY A 63 3.80 9.48 3.12
C GLY A 63 4.07 9.54 1.61
N SER A 64 3.19 10.18 0.84
CA SER A 64 3.33 10.34 -0.62
C SER A 64 4.38 11.38 -1.03
N LYS A 65 5.05 12.02 -0.06
CA LYS A 65 6.12 12.99 -0.28
C LYS A 65 7.42 12.27 -0.64
N THR A 66 7.59 12.00 -1.94
CA THR A 66 8.79 11.41 -2.54
C THR A 66 10.01 12.28 -2.26
N THR A 67 10.80 11.91 -1.25
CA THR A 67 11.97 12.68 -0.77
C THR A 67 13.24 12.42 -1.59
N ASN A 68 13.27 11.37 -2.42
CA ASN A 68 14.36 11.07 -3.35
C ASN A 68 13.80 10.62 -4.70
N ALA A 69 13.11 11.50 -5.42
CA ALA A 69 12.77 11.22 -6.82
C ALA A 69 14.09 11.16 -7.61
N LEU A 70 14.40 10.00 -8.18
CA LEU A 70 15.54 9.87 -9.10
C LEU A 70 15.28 10.80 -10.29
N PRO A 71 16.26 11.61 -10.73
CA PRO A 71 16.10 12.43 -11.92
C PRO A 71 15.84 11.56 -13.14
N ASP A 72 14.86 11.94 -13.96
CA ASP A 72 14.50 11.26 -15.21
C ASP A 72 15.74 11.11 -16.10
N GLN A 73 16.35 9.91 -16.12
CA GLN A 73 17.34 9.54 -17.12
C GLN A 73 16.55 9.12 -18.37
N HIS A 74 16.54 10.02 -19.35
CA HIS A 74 16.07 9.79 -20.71
C HIS A 74 16.88 8.65 -21.33
N ILE A 75 16.42 7.40 -21.17
CA ILE A 75 16.96 6.27 -21.91
C ILE A 75 16.39 6.38 -23.33
N GLU A 76 17.16 7.04 -24.20
CA GLU A 76 17.03 6.87 -25.65
C GLU A 76 17.30 5.39 -25.97
N ALA A 77 16.29 4.72 -26.53
CA ALA A 77 16.41 3.47 -27.25
C ALA A 77 15.62 3.58 -28.56
#